data_AF-A0ABC8VT50-F1
#
_entry.id   AF-A0ABC8VT50-F1
#
_cell.length_a   1.000
_cell.length_b   1.000
_cell.length_c   1.000
_cell.angle_alpha   90.00
_cell.angle_beta   90.00
_cell.angle_gamma   90.00
#
_symmetry.space_group_name_H-M   'P 1'
#
loop_
_entity.id
_entity.type
_entity.pdbx_description
1 polymer ?
#
loop_
_entity_poly.entity_id
_entity_poly.type
_entity_poly.pdbx_seq_one_letter_code
_entity_poly.pdbx_strand_id
1 'polypeptide(L)'
;MAKYKVSDMLYHNESKGFLCQSSPCSSSSGKEGCPCALLSVWNYLVLEHGVPCQSNDGYKTEKDICNTLSRKLIEGFNKLKRAGCFGQDSDQMQRKILASMRSLPTGIKLNPAFNSIEDFEMSTATLLFAALGIPLIHGHVIDPKTLSDSSSSNASNQGQAASNEPMNSVALFKTQLTNYGLTRLLRGQKEGELAVLYTNGHYSTTLKKENIMLTLETNEDVLRNAPDAIWRRLTVLDGDSFYLTSRFSPTKSQRNKEKADQWYNQNLKEKF
;
A
#
# COMPACT_ATOMS: atom_id res chain seq x y z
N MET A 1 7.84 10.33 22.29
CA MET A 1 6.92 10.54 21.16
C MET A 1 7.60 10.00 19.91
N ALA A 2 6.93 9.18 19.10
CA ALA A 2 7.56 8.60 17.92
C ALA A 2 7.99 9.68 16.92
N LYS A 3 9.10 9.43 16.24
CA LYS A 3 9.64 10.26 15.16
C LYS A 3 9.93 9.37 13.95
N TYR A 4 9.73 9.92 12.76
CA TYR A 4 9.95 9.24 11.48
C TYR A 4 10.97 10.02 10.69
N LYS A 5 11.94 9.31 10.10
CA LYS A 5 13.00 9.93 9.33
C LYS A 5 12.44 10.39 7.98
N VAL A 6 12.86 11.57 7.55
CA VAL A 6 12.58 12.10 6.21
C VAL A 6 13.69 11.59 5.28
N SER A 7 13.29 10.98 4.18
CA SER A 7 14.16 10.62 3.06
C SER A 7 13.75 11.41 1.83
N ASP A 8 14.70 11.67 0.94
CA ASP A 8 14.48 12.47 -0.26
C ASP A 8 14.28 11.59 -1.48
N MET A 9 13.43 12.04 -2.39
CA MET A 9 13.24 11.44 -3.71
C MET A 9 12.94 12.51 -4.75
N LEU A 10 13.11 12.15 -6.02
CA LEU A 10 12.54 12.90 -7.12
C LEU A 10 11.17 12.31 -7.46
N TYR A 11 10.15 13.15 -7.51
CA TYR A 11 8.82 12.77 -7.95
C TYR A 11 8.30 13.81 -8.94
N HIS A 12 7.94 13.39 -10.15
CA HIS A 12 7.59 14.30 -11.26
C HIS A 12 8.64 15.41 -11.50
N ASN A 13 9.93 15.06 -11.40
CA ASN A 13 11.08 15.97 -11.50
C ASN A 13 11.19 17.03 -10.38
N GLU A 14 10.37 16.95 -9.34
CA GLU A 14 10.48 17.80 -8.15
C GLU A 14 11.15 17.04 -7.01
N SER A 15 11.97 17.74 -6.23
CA SER A 15 12.51 17.18 -4.99
C SER A 15 11.40 17.13 -3.93
N LYS A 16 11.07 15.93 -3.46
CA LYS A 16 10.07 15.68 -2.43
C LYS A 16 10.64 14.81 -1.32
N GLY A 17 10.17 15.04 -0.10
CA GLY A 17 10.45 14.16 1.03
C GLY A 17 9.43 13.04 1.13
N PHE A 18 9.79 11.93 1.76
CA PHE A 18 8.86 10.91 2.22
C PHE A 18 9.35 10.35 3.56
N LEU A 19 8.45 9.74 4.33
CA LEU A 19 8.77 9.20 5.63
C LEU A 19 9.10 7.71 5.58
N CYS A 20 10.14 7.36 6.33
CA CYS A 20 10.57 5.99 6.58
C CYS A 20 10.59 5.66 8.08
N GLN A 21 10.64 4.36 8.38
CA GLN A 21 10.67 3.80 9.73
C GLN A 21 11.87 2.88 9.93
N SER A 22 12.43 2.91 11.14
CA SER A 22 13.58 2.11 11.53
C SER A 22 13.25 0.65 11.83
N SER A 23 11.99 0.30 12.11
CA SER A 23 11.57 -1.06 12.43
C SER A 23 10.63 -1.60 11.34
N PRO A 24 10.93 -2.76 10.71
CA PRO A 24 10.00 -3.39 9.80
C PRO A 24 8.72 -3.79 10.53
N CYS A 25 7.59 -3.54 9.88
CA CYS A 25 6.29 -4.03 10.34
C CYS A 25 6.19 -5.53 10.12
N SER A 26 6.58 -6.33 11.11
CA SER A 26 6.39 -7.78 11.05
C SER A 26 4.99 -8.12 11.53
N SER A 27 4.10 -8.52 10.60
CA SER A 27 2.75 -9.04 10.91
C SER A 27 2.76 -10.22 11.89
N SER A 28 3.92 -10.87 12.06
CA SER A 28 4.16 -12.02 12.95
C SER A 28 4.69 -11.66 14.35
N SER A 29 5.03 -10.40 14.64
CA SER A 29 5.81 -10.08 15.84
C SER A 29 4.99 -9.77 17.10
N GLY A 30 3.66 -9.69 17.02
CA GLY A 30 2.83 -9.29 18.17
C GLY A 30 3.20 -7.90 18.75
N LYS A 31 4.09 -7.15 18.09
CA LYS A 31 4.46 -5.80 18.50
C LYS A 31 3.31 -4.87 18.13
N GLU A 32 2.66 -4.35 19.16
CA GLU A 32 1.81 -3.17 19.05
C GLU A 32 2.60 -2.03 18.40
N GLY A 33 2.02 -1.33 17.41
CA GLY A 33 2.65 -0.13 16.84
C GLY A 33 3.33 -0.30 15.48
N CYS A 34 2.61 -0.75 14.45
CA CYS A 34 3.08 -0.66 13.07
C CYS A 34 2.54 0.61 12.39
N PRO A 35 3.37 1.65 12.15
CA PRO A 35 2.93 2.93 11.61
C PRO A 35 2.79 2.91 10.08
N CYS A 36 2.83 1.76 9.41
CA CYS A 36 2.79 1.69 7.94
C CYS A 36 1.56 2.37 7.33
N ALA A 37 0.40 2.34 8.02
CA ALA A 37 -0.79 3.06 7.60
C ALA A 37 -0.57 4.58 7.67
N LEU A 38 -0.02 5.08 8.77
CA LEU A 38 0.35 6.49 8.93
C LEU A 38 1.35 6.93 7.85
N LEU A 39 2.40 6.15 7.61
CA LEU A 39 3.42 6.44 6.61
C LEU A 39 2.85 6.44 5.20
N SER A 40 2.03 5.45 4.84
CA SER A 40 1.44 5.36 3.50
C SER A 40 0.48 6.51 3.21
N VAL A 41 -0.35 6.89 4.19
CA VAL A 41 -1.23 8.06 4.11
C VAL A 41 -0.39 9.33 3.97
N TRP A 42 0.63 9.52 4.80
CA TRP A 42 1.48 10.70 4.74
C TRP A 42 2.22 10.82 3.41
N ASN A 43 2.89 9.75 2.98
CA ASN A 43 3.69 9.72 1.76
C ASN A 43 2.81 9.99 0.53
N TYR A 44 1.60 9.41 0.48
CA TYR A 44 0.63 9.74 -0.56
C TYR A 44 0.33 11.25 -0.58
N LEU A 45 -0.01 11.84 0.57
CA LEU A 45 -0.36 13.27 0.65
C LEU A 45 0.80 14.21 0.31
N VAL A 46 2.04 13.84 0.62
CA VAL A 46 3.21 14.62 0.22
C VAL A 46 3.40 14.56 -1.30
N LEU A 47 3.33 13.36 -1.87
CA LEU A 47 3.60 13.14 -3.28
C LEU A 47 2.50 13.69 -4.20
N GLU A 48 1.22 13.42 -3.87
CA GLU A 48 0.07 13.85 -4.68
C GLU A 48 -0.47 15.23 -4.29
N HIS A 49 -0.55 15.54 -3.00
CA HIS A 49 -1.23 16.75 -2.50
C HIS A 49 -0.26 17.85 -2.06
N GLY A 50 1.05 17.67 -2.27
CA GLY A 50 2.07 18.69 -1.99
C GLY A 50 2.18 19.07 -0.52
N VAL A 51 1.85 18.16 0.41
CA VAL A 51 2.03 18.42 1.84
C VAL A 51 3.52 18.62 2.16
N PRO A 52 3.90 19.69 2.89
CA PRO A 52 5.30 19.93 3.24
C PRO A 52 5.89 18.82 4.13
N CYS A 53 6.93 18.16 3.65
CA CYS A 53 7.59 17.04 4.36
C CYS A 53 8.91 17.41 5.04
N GLN A 54 9.53 18.54 4.68
CA GLN A 54 10.85 18.92 5.21
C GLN A 54 10.81 19.22 6.72
N SER A 55 11.90 18.89 7.41
CA SER A 55 12.17 19.23 8.82
C SER A 55 13.64 19.58 9.00
N ASN A 56 13.95 20.53 9.88
CA ASN A 56 15.32 20.99 10.14
C ASN A 56 16.21 19.87 10.71
N ASP A 57 15.64 18.95 11.50
CA ASP A 57 16.37 17.84 12.10
C ASP A 57 16.35 16.56 11.24
N GLY A 58 15.71 16.58 10.07
CA GLY A 58 15.53 15.40 9.21
C GLY A 58 14.47 14.41 9.73
N TYR A 59 13.66 14.77 10.73
CA TYR A 59 12.60 13.92 11.27
C TYR A 59 11.26 14.64 11.37
N LYS A 60 10.14 13.92 11.22
CA LYS A 60 8.79 14.39 11.57
C LYS A 60 8.30 13.69 12.82
N THR A 61 7.75 14.43 13.77
CA THR A 61 7.11 13.82 14.94
C THR A 61 5.73 13.28 14.56
N GLU A 62 5.31 12.19 15.22
CA GLU A 62 3.95 11.66 15.06
C GLU A 62 2.88 12.74 15.33
N LYS A 63 3.14 13.64 16.29
CA LYS A 63 2.25 14.76 16.62
C LYS A 63 2.04 15.69 15.41
N ASP A 64 3.12 16.09 14.75
CA ASP A 64 3.05 17.03 13.64
C ASP A 64 2.34 16.43 12.43
N ILE A 65 2.57 15.14 12.21
CA ILE A 65 1.90 14.34 11.19
C ILE A 65 0.40 14.30 11.51
N CYS A 66 0.01 13.83 12.69
CA CYS A 66 -1.38 13.70 13.11
C CYS A 66 -2.13 15.05 13.10
N ASN A 67 -1.49 16.15 13.50
CA ASN A 67 -2.08 17.50 13.44
C ASN A 67 -2.39 17.92 12.00
N THR A 68 -1.50 17.60 11.06
CA THR A 68 -1.68 17.91 9.64
C THR A 68 -2.73 17.02 9.00
N LEU A 69 -2.71 15.71 9.29
CA LEU A 69 -3.74 14.77 8.86
C LEU A 69 -5.12 15.16 9.37
N SER A 70 -5.23 15.61 10.64
CA SER A 70 -6.50 16.07 11.22
C SER A 70 -7.12 17.20 10.41
N ARG A 71 -6.33 18.21 10.03
CA ARG A 71 -6.82 19.34 9.21
C ARG A 71 -7.27 18.88 7.83
N LYS A 72 -6.46 18.08 7.14
CA LYS A 72 -6.80 17.53 5.81
C LYS A 72 -8.04 16.65 5.85
N LEU A 73 -8.20 15.87 6.91
CA LEU A 73 -9.35 15.01 7.12
C LEU A 73 -10.64 15.81 7.35
N ILE A 74 -10.58 16.91 8.11
CA ILE A 74 -11.73 17.82 8.29
C ILE A 74 -12.10 18.50 6.96
N GLU A 75 -11.12 19.01 6.20
CA GLU A 75 -11.34 19.60 4.86
C GLU A 75 -12.03 18.59 3.92
N GLY A 76 -11.50 17.37 3.89
CA GLY A 76 -12.03 16.25 3.10
C GLY A 76 -13.44 15.83 3.49
N PHE A 77 -13.69 15.68 4.78
CA PHE A 77 -15.02 15.37 5.31
C PHE A 77 -16.04 16.43 4.91
N ASN A 78 -15.69 17.72 5.02
CA ASN A 78 -16.57 18.81 4.61
C ASN A 78 -16.87 18.82 3.10
N LYS A 79 -15.94 18.34 2.26
CA LYS A 79 -16.21 18.13 0.83
C LYS A 79 -17.24 17.02 0.62
N LEU A 80 -17.05 15.86 1.25
CA LEU A 80 -17.99 14.73 1.18
C LEU A 80 -19.38 15.09 1.74
N LYS A 81 -19.44 15.85 2.84
CA LYS A 81 -20.70 16.36 3.42
C LYS A 81 -21.46 17.24 2.42
N ARG A 82 -20.77 18.16 1.74
CA ARG A 82 -21.38 19.00 0.70
C ARG A 82 -21.82 18.22 -0.54
N ALA A 83 -21.15 17.10 -0.84
CA ALA A 83 -21.52 16.20 -1.93
C ALA A 83 -22.72 15.28 -1.59
N GLY A 84 -23.29 15.38 -0.39
CA GLY A 84 -24.43 14.56 0.02
C GLY A 84 -24.07 13.13 0.42
N CYS A 85 -22.79 12.83 0.66
CA CYS A 85 -22.34 11.48 1.03
C CYS A 85 -22.70 11.06 2.47
N PHE A 86 -23.22 11.99 3.29
CA PHE A 86 -23.60 11.74 4.68
C PHE A 86 -25.05 12.13 4.94
N GLY A 87 -25.73 11.34 5.78
CA GLY A 87 -27.07 11.63 6.28
C GLY A 87 -27.09 12.62 7.44
N GLN A 88 -28.18 12.61 8.22
CA GLN A 88 -28.41 13.58 9.30
C GLN A 88 -27.36 13.54 10.43
N ASP A 89 -26.69 12.40 10.62
CA ASP A 89 -25.69 12.19 11.69
C ASP A 89 -24.24 12.54 11.30
N SER A 90 -24.04 13.49 10.37
CA SER A 90 -22.72 13.83 9.83
C SER A 90 -21.69 14.17 10.93
N ASP A 91 -22.10 14.86 11.98
CA ASP A 91 -21.16 15.33 13.01
C ASP A 91 -20.70 14.19 13.91
N GLN A 92 -21.56 13.20 14.16
CA GLN A 92 -21.17 11.96 14.84
C GLN A 92 -20.23 11.15 13.95
N MET A 93 -20.52 11.06 12.65
CA MET A 93 -19.65 10.39 11.69
C MET A 93 -18.26 11.02 11.64
N GLN A 94 -18.18 12.36 11.59
CA GLN A 94 -16.92 13.08 11.62
C GLN A 94 -16.09 12.73 12.87
N ARG A 95 -16.71 12.70 14.05
CA ARG A 95 -16.02 12.31 15.29
C ARG A 95 -15.47 10.89 15.23
N LYS A 96 -16.24 9.95 14.66
CA LYS A 96 -15.81 8.55 14.50
C LYS A 96 -14.63 8.42 13.53
N ILE A 97 -14.67 9.11 12.39
CA ILE A 97 -13.58 9.12 11.40
C ILE A 97 -12.31 9.75 12.00
N LEU A 98 -12.45 10.88 12.71
CA LEU A 98 -11.32 11.51 13.42
C LEU A 98 -10.75 10.61 14.53
N ALA A 99 -11.59 9.80 15.19
CA ALA A 99 -11.13 8.81 16.16
C ALA A 99 -10.31 7.70 15.48
N SER A 100 -10.73 7.20 14.31
CA SER A 100 -10.00 6.18 13.55
C SER A 100 -8.61 6.63 13.09
N MET A 101 -8.42 7.93 12.84
CA MET A 101 -7.10 8.50 12.55
C MET A 101 -6.07 8.20 13.66
N ARG A 102 -6.52 8.17 14.93
CA ARG A 102 -5.64 7.89 16.08
C ARG A 102 -5.09 6.46 16.07
N SER A 103 -5.68 5.56 15.27
CA SER A 103 -5.22 4.18 15.08
C SER A 103 -4.22 4.03 13.93
N LEU A 104 -3.98 5.07 13.11
CA LEU A 104 -3.01 5.01 12.02
C LEU A 104 -1.58 4.68 12.48
N PRO A 105 -1.06 5.22 13.61
CA PRO A 105 0.28 4.87 14.08
C PRO A 105 0.37 3.44 14.65
N THR A 106 -0.75 2.92 15.16
CA THR A 106 -0.77 1.67 15.94
C THR A 106 -1.26 0.45 15.18
N GLY A 107 -1.94 0.64 14.04
CA GLY A 107 -2.41 -0.41 13.15
C GLY A 107 -3.91 -0.36 12.95
N ILE A 108 -4.36 0.50 12.04
CA ILE A 108 -5.74 0.47 11.55
C ILE A 108 -5.95 -0.83 10.74
N LYS A 109 -7.09 -1.48 10.91
CA LYS A 109 -7.43 -2.71 10.17
C LYS A 109 -8.52 -2.40 9.14
N LEU A 110 -8.44 -3.09 8.01
CA LEU A 110 -9.44 -3.07 6.96
C LEU A 110 -9.84 -4.51 6.66
N ASN A 111 -11.04 -4.68 6.11
CA ASN A 111 -11.54 -5.96 5.67
C ASN A 111 -11.78 -5.91 4.16
N PRO A 112 -10.84 -6.40 3.32
CA PRO A 112 -11.04 -6.50 1.88
C PRO A 112 -12.10 -7.54 1.55
N ALA A 113 -12.98 -7.23 0.61
CA ALA A 113 -13.84 -8.21 -0.02
C ALA A 113 -13.18 -8.71 -1.31
N PHE A 114 -13.49 -9.93 -1.73
CA PHE A 114 -12.67 -10.64 -2.72
C PHE A 114 -13.05 -10.41 -4.19
N ASN A 115 -13.97 -9.47 -4.47
CA ASN A 115 -14.61 -9.31 -5.78
C ASN A 115 -13.83 -8.37 -6.73
N SER A 116 -13.29 -7.28 -6.19
CA SER A 116 -12.60 -6.22 -6.93
C SER A 116 -11.32 -5.81 -6.19
N ILE A 117 -10.51 -4.92 -6.76
CA ILE A 117 -9.32 -4.40 -6.08
C ILE A 117 -9.65 -3.24 -5.14
N GLU A 118 -10.84 -2.64 -5.24
CA GLU A 118 -11.29 -1.46 -4.46
C GLU A 118 -12.35 -1.85 -3.40
N ASP A 119 -12.73 -3.11 -3.35
CA ASP A 119 -13.81 -3.62 -2.51
C ASP A 119 -13.34 -3.81 -1.07
N PHE A 120 -13.78 -2.94 -0.17
CA PHE A 120 -13.60 -3.09 1.28
C PHE A 120 -14.95 -3.04 1.98
N GLU A 121 -15.08 -3.76 3.10
CA GLU A 121 -16.22 -3.58 4.01
C GLU A 121 -16.25 -2.12 4.51
N MET A 122 -17.44 -1.51 4.43
CA MET A 122 -17.63 -0.12 4.83
C MET A 122 -17.32 0.05 6.32
N SER A 123 -16.41 0.97 6.64
CA SER A 123 -16.00 1.26 8.02
C SER A 123 -15.57 2.73 8.15
N THR A 124 -15.37 3.19 9.37
CA THR A 124 -14.81 4.54 9.61
C THR A 124 -13.37 4.66 9.10
N ALA A 125 -12.65 3.53 9.01
CA ALA A 125 -11.34 3.45 8.39
C ALA A 125 -11.40 3.67 6.88
N THR A 126 -12.31 3.00 6.15
CA THR A 126 -12.46 3.24 4.70
C THR A 126 -12.90 4.66 4.40
N LEU A 127 -13.82 5.22 5.21
CA LEU A 127 -14.25 6.61 5.11
C LEU A 127 -13.11 7.61 5.38
N LEU A 128 -12.13 7.27 6.21
CA LEU A 128 -10.94 8.10 6.42
C LEU A 128 -10.13 8.24 5.13
N PHE A 129 -9.89 7.14 4.40
CA PHE A 129 -9.17 7.19 3.11
C PHE A 129 -9.97 7.96 2.06
N ALA A 130 -11.29 7.73 1.98
CA ALA A 130 -12.17 8.46 1.08
C ALA A 130 -12.16 9.97 1.36
N ALA A 131 -12.25 10.37 2.64
CA ALA A 131 -12.19 11.78 3.02
C ALA A 131 -10.83 12.42 2.69
N LEU A 132 -9.73 11.68 2.84
CA LEU A 132 -8.40 12.18 2.43
C LEU A 132 -8.18 12.18 0.91
N GLY A 133 -9.12 11.64 0.12
CA GLY A 133 -9.00 11.54 -1.33
C GLY A 133 -7.91 10.55 -1.76
N ILE A 134 -7.75 9.46 -1.01
CA ILE A 134 -6.72 8.45 -1.24
C ILE A 134 -7.37 7.22 -1.91
N PRO A 135 -6.98 6.86 -3.14
CA PRO A 135 -7.34 5.59 -3.74
C PRO A 135 -6.81 4.45 -2.87
N LEU A 136 -7.71 3.58 -2.42
CA LEU A 136 -7.40 2.46 -1.54
C LEU A 136 -7.66 1.17 -2.30
N ILE A 137 -6.64 0.31 -2.40
CA ILE A 137 -6.69 -0.92 -3.18
C ILE A 137 -6.10 -2.11 -2.44
N HIS A 138 -6.44 -3.33 -2.85
CA HIS A 138 -5.85 -4.58 -2.36
C HIS A 138 -5.66 -5.61 -3.47
N GLY A 139 -4.79 -6.59 -3.20
CA GLY A 139 -4.47 -7.68 -4.12
C GLY A 139 -5.14 -9.02 -3.80
N HIS A 140 -5.97 -9.08 -2.77
CA HIS A 140 -6.69 -10.29 -2.37
C HIS A 140 -7.98 -10.46 -3.20
N VAL A 141 -7.85 -10.78 -4.48
CA VAL A 141 -8.99 -10.99 -5.37
C VAL A 141 -9.05 -12.46 -5.80
N ILE A 142 -10.24 -13.07 -5.73
CA ILE A 142 -10.45 -14.45 -6.17
C ILE A 142 -10.64 -14.48 -7.67
N ASP A 143 -9.96 -15.42 -8.35
CA ASP A 143 -10.17 -15.66 -9.78
C ASP A 143 -11.52 -16.39 -9.97
N PRO A 144 -12.50 -15.81 -10.69
CA PRO A 144 -13.78 -16.47 -10.93
C PRO A 144 -13.65 -17.86 -11.56
N LYS A 145 -12.58 -18.12 -12.32
CA LYS A 145 -12.33 -19.44 -12.94
C LYS A 145 -11.98 -20.52 -11.92
N THR A 146 -11.31 -20.14 -10.84
CA THR A 146 -10.98 -21.10 -9.76
C THR A 146 -12.22 -21.53 -8.98
N LEU A 147 -13.31 -20.75 -9.02
CA LEU A 147 -14.60 -21.11 -8.42
C LEU A 147 -15.43 -22.04 -9.31
N SER A 148 -15.24 -22.03 -10.63
CA SER A 148 -15.94 -22.93 -11.55
C SER A 148 -15.31 -24.33 -11.60
N ASP A 149 -14.00 -24.43 -11.37
CA ASP A 149 -13.29 -25.72 -11.44
C ASP A 149 -13.59 -26.62 -10.23
N SER A 150 -13.94 -26.04 -9.08
CA SER A 150 -14.38 -26.78 -7.88
C SER A 150 -15.80 -27.35 -7.99
N SER A 151 -16.57 -26.93 -8.99
CA SER A 151 -17.93 -27.44 -9.27
C SER A 151 -17.94 -28.64 -10.22
N SER A 152 -16.77 -29.06 -10.74
CA SER A 152 -16.65 -30.14 -11.73
C SER A 152 -16.03 -31.44 -11.18
N SER A 153 -15.69 -31.50 -9.89
CA SER A 153 -15.34 -32.76 -9.22
C SER A 153 -16.57 -33.35 -8.54
N ASN A 154 -17.14 -34.40 -9.14
CA ASN A 154 -18.19 -35.24 -8.58
C ASN A 154 -17.94 -35.58 -7.10
N ALA A 155 -18.68 -34.94 -6.20
CA ALA A 155 -18.73 -35.32 -4.79
C ALA A 155 -19.59 -36.58 -4.66
N SER A 156 -18.94 -37.74 -4.73
CA SER A 156 -19.46 -39.01 -4.20
C SER A 156 -18.64 -39.42 -2.99
N ASN A 157 -19.33 -39.45 -1.85
CA ASN A 157 -19.07 -40.25 -0.65
C ASN A 157 -17.92 -39.86 0.32
N GLN A 158 -18.37 -39.42 1.50
CA GLN A 158 -17.95 -39.80 2.86
C GLN A 158 -16.47 -40.15 3.13
N GLY A 159 -15.89 -39.38 4.07
CA GLY A 159 -15.09 -39.96 5.15
C GLY A 159 -13.58 -39.86 5.01
N GLN A 160 -13.00 -39.19 6.02
CA GLN A 160 -11.62 -39.31 6.51
C GLN A 160 -10.50 -38.58 5.74
N ALA A 161 -9.78 -37.82 6.57
CA ALA A 161 -8.49 -37.18 6.38
C ALA A 161 -7.56 -37.84 5.33
N ALA A 162 -7.19 -37.05 4.32
CA ALA A 162 -5.89 -37.10 3.69
C ALA A 162 -5.55 -35.70 3.17
N SER A 163 -4.59 -35.08 3.84
CA SER A 163 -3.91 -33.85 3.45
C SER A 163 -3.39 -33.93 2.02
N ASN A 164 -3.97 -33.16 1.10
CA ASN A 164 -3.38 -32.75 -0.17
C ASN A 164 -4.06 -31.46 -0.67
N GLU A 165 -4.20 -30.46 0.19
CA GLU A 165 -4.42 -29.09 -0.27
C GLU A 165 -3.17 -28.66 -1.05
N PRO A 166 -3.27 -28.11 -2.27
CA PRO A 166 -2.10 -27.64 -2.99
C PRO A 166 -1.43 -26.60 -2.11
N MET A 167 -0.16 -26.81 -1.78
CA MET A 167 0.69 -25.97 -0.90
C MET A 167 0.63 -24.45 -1.23
N ASN A 168 0.13 -24.12 -2.42
CA ASN A 168 -0.12 -22.79 -2.95
C ASN A 168 -1.35 -22.07 -2.31
N SER A 169 -2.39 -22.78 -1.86
CA SER A 169 -3.59 -22.15 -1.26
C SER A 169 -3.27 -21.54 0.10
N VAL A 170 -2.55 -22.26 0.96
CA VAL A 170 -2.17 -21.82 2.31
C VAL A 170 -1.15 -20.65 2.28
N ALA A 171 -0.28 -20.60 1.28
CA ALA A 171 0.65 -19.48 1.07
C ALA A 171 -0.07 -18.22 0.56
N LEU A 172 -1.08 -18.38 -0.31
CA LEU A 172 -1.91 -17.29 -0.83
C LEU A 172 -2.63 -16.51 0.29
N PHE A 173 -3.16 -17.23 1.29
CA PHE A 173 -3.80 -16.61 2.44
C PHE A 173 -2.83 -15.85 3.35
N LYS A 174 -1.54 -16.22 3.36
CA LYS A 174 -0.53 -15.55 4.19
C LYS A 174 -0.06 -14.21 3.63
N THR A 175 0.02 -14.05 2.31
CA THR A 175 0.46 -12.77 1.70
C THR A 175 -0.70 -11.83 1.35
N GLN A 176 -1.93 -12.36 1.25
CA GLN A 176 -3.12 -11.62 0.80
C GLN A 176 -2.93 -10.94 -0.56
N LEU A 177 -2.07 -11.48 -1.42
CA LEU A 177 -1.84 -11.03 -2.79
C LEU A 177 -1.88 -12.25 -3.72
N THR A 178 -2.88 -12.32 -4.58
CA THR A 178 -3.03 -13.42 -5.55
C THR A 178 -2.46 -13.02 -6.92
N ASN A 179 -2.06 -13.99 -7.76
CA ASN A 179 -1.63 -13.70 -9.14
C ASN A 179 -2.73 -12.99 -9.94
N TYR A 180 -3.97 -13.42 -9.75
CA TYR A 180 -5.14 -12.79 -10.33
C TYR A 180 -5.29 -11.35 -9.82
N GLY A 181 -5.21 -11.13 -8.51
CA GLY A 181 -5.28 -9.81 -7.89
C GLY A 181 -4.17 -8.88 -8.38
N LEU A 182 -2.92 -9.33 -8.50
CA LEU A 182 -1.82 -8.55 -9.08
C LEU A 182 -2.12 -8.16 -10.54
N THR A 183 -2.67 -9.07 -11.33
CA THR A 183 -3.12 -8.78 -12.70
C THR A 183 -4.26 -7.76 -12.72
N ARG A 184 -5.19 -7.83 -11.75
CA ARG A 184 -6.29 -6.87 -11.61
C ARG A 184 -5.78 -5.50 -11.18
N LEU A 185 -4.81 -5.42 -10.27
CA LEU A 185 -4.13 -4.19 -9.88
C LEU A 185 -3.48 -3.50 -11.09
N LEU A 186 -2.71 -4.24 -11.89
CA LEU A 186 -2.08 -3.73 -13.12
C LEU A 186 -3.09 -3.21 -14.14
N ARG A 187 -4.27 -3.82 -14.23
CA ARG A 187 -5.33 -3.37 -15.15
C ARG A 187 -6.15 -2.20 -14.61
N GLY A 188 -6.39 -2.16 -13.31
CA GLY A 188 -7.26 -1.19 -12.66
C GLY A 188 -6.58 0.13 -12.32
N GLN A 189 -5.33 0.10 -11.83
CA GLN A 189 -4.59 1.32 -11.54
C GLN A 189 -4.08 1.95 -12.85
N LYS A 190 -4.24 3.27 -12.96
CA LYS A 190 -3.73 4.03 -14.11
C LYS A 190 -2.22 4.24 -14.00
N GLU A 191 -1.59 4.38 -15.14
CA GLU A 191 -0.15 4.63 -15.24
C GLU A 191 0.22 5.94 -14.54
N GLY A 192 1.21 5.91 -13.64
CA GLY A 192 1.68 7.11 -12.95
C GLY A 192 0.80 7.60 -11.79
N GLU A 193 -0.37 7.01 -11.54
CA GLU A 193 -1.21 7.40 -10.40
C GLU A 193 -0.75 6.69 -9.11
N LEU A 194 -0.73 7.42 -7.99
CA LEU A 194 -0.50 6.84 -6.67
C LEU A 194 -1.78 6.27 -6.06
N ALA A 195 -1.60 5.26 -5.22
CA ALA A 195 -2.65 4.69 -4.38
C ALA A 195 -2.04 4.15 -3.08
N VAL A 196 -2.89 3.76 -2.13
CA VAL A 196 -2.49 2.99 -0.94
C VAL A 196 -2.94 1.55 -1.12
N LEU A 197 -1.96 0.64 -1.12
CA LEU A 197 -2.17 -0.80 -1.18
C LEU A 197 -2.28 -1.38 0.23
N TYR A 198 -3.31 -2.19 0.47
CA TYR A 198 -3.47 -3.00 1.68
C TYR A 198 -3.19 -4.48 1.38
N THR A 199 -2.20 -5.06 2.04
CA THR A 199 -1.85 -6.49 1.93
C THR A 199 -1.37 -7.03 3.27
N ASN A 200 -2.04 -8.06 3.79
CA ASN A 200 -1.65 -8.76 5.02
C ASN A 200 -1.48 -7.83 6.24
N GLY A 201 -2.42 -6.91 6.42
CA GLY A 201 -2.36 -5.91 7.49
C GLY A 201 -1.31 -4.81 7.30
N HIS A 202 -0.55 -4.85 6.20
CA HIS A 202 0.43 -3.85 5.84
C HIS A 202 -0.14 -2.87 4.81
N TYR A 203 0.30 -1.62 4.91
CA TYR A 203 -0.05 -0.54 4.00
C TYR A 203 1.20 -0.08 3.28
N SER A 204 1.11 0.12 1.97
CA SER A 204 2.20 0.68 1.18
C SER A 204 1.67 1.69 0.17
N THR A 205 2.37 2.81 0.00
CA THR A 205 2.13 3.71 -1.14
C THR A 205 2.58 3.00 -2.42
N THR A 206 1.71 2.91 -3.42
CA THR A 206 1.96 2.16 -4.65
C THR A 206 1.78 3.00 -5.89
N LEU A 207 2.55 2.70 -6.93
CA LEU A 207 2.55 3.35 -8.23
C LEU A 207 2.57 2.27 -9.32
N LYS A 208 1.81 2.46 -10.39
CA LYS A 208 1.99 1.68 -11.62
C LYS A 208 2.97 2.36 -12.56
N LYS A 209 3.96 1.61 -13.04
CA LYS A 209 4.92 2.06 -14.05
C LYS A 209 5.19 0.97 -15.08
N GLU A 210 5.00 1.25 -16.37
CA GLU A 210 5.30 0.35 -17.50
C GLU A 210 4.95 -1.12 -17.21
N ASN A 211 3.67 -1.35 -16.91
CA ASN A 211 3.09 -2.68 -16.66
C ASN A 211 3.69 -3.45 -15.45
N ILE A 212 4.34 -2.75 -14.51
CA ILE A 212 4.66 -3.28 -13.19
C ILE A 212 4.03 -2.44 -12.08
N MET A 213 3.72 -3.09 -10.97
CA MET A 213 3.31 -2.44 -9.73
C MET A 213 4.56 -2.20 -8.87
N LEU A 214 4.68 -0.99 -8.34
CA LEU A 214 5.77 -0.58 -7.46
C LEU A 214 5.21 -0.18 -6.10
N THR A 215 5.92 -0.47 -5.03
CA THR A 215 5.65 0.02 -3.66
C THR A 215 6.82 0.89 -3.21
N LEU A 216 6.51 2.01 -2.55
CA LEU A 216 7.53 2.89 -1.99
C LEU A 216 8.23 2.19 -0.82
N GLU A 217 9.57 2.13 -0.87
CA GLU A 217 10.38 1.57 0.21
C GLU A 217 10.39 2.53 1.40
N THR A 218 10.03 2.04 2.58
CA THR A 218 9.93 2.84 3.82
C THR A 218 10.75 2.24 4.96
N ASN A 219 11.45 1.14 4.74
CA ASN A 219 12.37 0.54 5.69
C ASN A 219 13.70 1.32 5.69
N GLU A 220 14.00 1.96 6.80
CA GLU A 220 15.22 2.75 6.96
C GLU A 220 16.48 1.92 6.78
N ASP A 221 16.49 0.65 7.18
CA ASP A 221 17.69 -0.20 7.04
C ASP A 221 17.97 -0.57 5.60
N VAL A 222 16.93 -0.73 4.77
CA VAL A 222 17.09 -0.89 3.32
C VAL A 222 17.66 0.40 2.72
N LEU A 223 17.07 1.54 3.03
CA LEU A 223 17.50 2.85 2.51
C LEU A 223 18.86 3.30 3.05
N ARG A 224 19.27 2.84 4.23
CA ARG A 224 20.61 3.11 4.79
C ARG A 224 21.69 2.39 3.97
N ASN A 225 21.41 1.17 3.53
CA ASN A 225 22.34 0.33 2.75
C ASN A 225 22.29 0.63 1.25
N ALA A 226 21.11 0.98 0.73
CA ALA A 226 20.87 1.34 -0.67
C ALA A 226 19.97 2.60 -0.75
N PRO A 227 20.54 3.82 -0.61
CA PRO A 227 19.77 5.07 -0.58
C PRO A 227 18.98 5.36 -1.86
N ASP A 228 19.35 4.73 -2.97
CA ASP A 228 18.68 4.82 -4.26
C ASP A 228 17.57 3.76 -4.44
N ALA A 229 17.32 2.87 -3.47
CA ALA A 229 16.27 1.85 -3.53
C ALA A 229 14.88 2.39 -3.17
N ILE A 230 14.39 3.35 -3.94
CA ILE A 230 13.14 4.09 -3.65
C ILE A 230 11.89 3.26 -3.95
N TRP A 231 11.84 2.61 -5.11
CA TRP A 231 10.69 1.83 -5.56
C TRP A 231 11.03 0.35 -5.54
N ARG A 232 10.17 -0.45 -4.94
CA ARG A 232 10.27 -1.90 -4.90
C ARG A 232 9.20 -2.53 -5.77
N ARG A 233 9.55 -3.48 -6.63
CA ARG A 233 8.55 -4.21 -7.44
C ARG A 233 7.66 -5.07 -6.55
N LEU A 234 6.34 -4.88 -6.67
CA LEU A 234 5.36 -5.75 -6.04
C LEU A 234 5.27 -7.07 -6.82
N THR A 235 5.41 -8.18 -6.10
CA THR A 235 5.34 -9.54 -6.65
C THR A 235 4.64 -10.45 -5.67
N VAL A 236 3.99 -11.52 -6.15
CA VAL A 236 3.39 -12.54 -5.27
C VAL A 236 4.48 -13.31 -4.52
N LEU A 237 5.60 -13.59 -5.21
CA LEU A 237 6.77 -14.24 -4.65
C LEU A 237 7.85 -13.21 -4.39
N ASP A 238 8.02 -12.83 -3.13
CA ASP A 238 8.94 -11.76 -2.70
C ASP A 238 10.37 -11.90 -3.25
N GLY A 239 10.82 -13.14 -3.49
CA GLY A 239 12.12 -13.46 -4.09
C GLY A 239 12.31 -12.97 -5.54
N ASP A 240 11.27 -12.57 -6.24
CA ASP A 240 11.32 -11.99 -7.59
C ASP A 240 11.34 -10.46 -7.61
N SER A 241 11.20 -9.84 -6.44
CA SER A 241 11.20 -8.39 -6.29
C SER A 241 12.57 -7.78 -6.57
N PHE A 242 12.58 -6.56 -7.10
CA PHE A 242 13.79 -5.78 -7.35
C PHE A 242 13.52 -4.32 -7.03
N TYR A 243 14.60 -3.54 -6.88
CA TYR A 243 14.55 -2.13 -6.55
C TYR A 243 14.90 -1.24 -7.75
N LEU A 244 14.25 -0.09 -7.80
CA LEU A 244 14.48 0.99 -8.75
C LEU A 244 14.68 2.32 -8.01
N THR A 245 15.41 3.22 -8.66
CA THR A 245 15.59 4.60 -8.23
C THR A 245 14.33 5.45 -8.38
N SER A 246 14.36 6.66 -7.85
CA SER A 246 13.31 7.67 -8.07
C SER A 246 13.02 7.96 -9.55
N ARG A 247 13.99 7.70 -10.44
CA ARG A 247 13.85 7.81 -11.91
C ARG A 247 13.56 6.48 -12.60
N PHE A 248 13.16 5.45 -11.85
CA PHE A 248 12.84 4.11 -12.34
C PHE A 248 14.02 3.38 -13.01
N SER A 249 15.27 3.76 -12.69
CA SER A 249 16.45 3.02 -13.13
C SER A 249 16.79 1.90 -12.14
N PRO A 250 17.36 0.76 -12.57
CA PRO A 250 17.83 -0.29 -11.67
C PRO A 250 18.87 0.22 -10.68
N THR A 251 18.75 -0.15 -9.40
CA THR A 251 19.82 0.09 -8.42
C THR A 251 21.02 -0.82 -8.69
N LYS A 252 22.22 -0.36 -8.30
CA LYS A 252 23.49 -1.06 -8.61
C LYS A 252 23.70 -2.34 -7.79
N SER A 253 23.38 -2.28 -6.50
CA SER A 253 23.69 -3.35 -5.53
C SER A 253 22.40 -4.01 -5.05
N GLN A 254 21.86 -4.93 -5.86
CA GLN A 254 20.65 -5.67 -5.52
C GLN A 254 20.71 -7.12 -6.00
N ARG A 255 19.99 -8.00 -5.30
CA ARG A 255 19.96 -9.44 -5.58
C ARG A 255 19.46 -9.76 -7.00
N ASN A 256 18.39 -9.09 -7.43
CA ASN A 256 17.70 -9.36 -8.70
C ASN A 256 18.07 -8.34 -9.79
N LYS A 257 19.35 -7.96 -9.87
CA LYS A 257 19.84 -6.94 -10.80
C LYS A 257 19.51 -7.27 -12.26
N GLU A 258 19.74 -8.51 -12.70
CA GLU A 258 19.45 -8.94 -14.07
C GLU A 258 17.97 -8.73 -14.44
N LYS A 259 17.04 -9.06 -13.53
CA LYS A 259 15.59 -8.85 -13.74
C LYS A 259 15.25 -7.36 -13.85
N ALA A 260 15.86 -6.52 -13.02
CA ALA A 260 15.66 -5.07 -13.07
C ALA A 260 16.20 -4.48 -14.37
N ASP A 261 17.42 -4.86 -14.77
CA ASP A 261 18.06 -4.42 -16.02
C ASP A 261 17.27 -4.88 -17.24
N GLN A 262 16.78 -6.13 -17.24
CA GLN A 262 15.97 -6.66 -18.33
C GLN A 262 14.65 -5.89 -18.48
N TRP A 263 13.94 -5.62 -17.37
CA TRP A 263 12.74 -4.77 -17.40
C TRP A 263 13.06 -3.36 -17.89
N TYR A 264 14.12 -2.74 -17.40
CA TYR A 264 14.51 -1.38 -17.80
C TYR A 264 14.81 -1.29 -19.30
N ASN A 265 15.60 -2.24 -19.82
CA ASN A 265 15.97 -2.28 -21.23
C ASN A 265 14.76 -2.47 -22.14
N GLN A 266 13.78 -3.28 -21.74
CA GLN A 266 12.59 -3.55 -22.52
C GLN A 266 11.56 -2.41 -22.51
N ASN A 267 11.52 -1.60 -21.45
CA ASN A 267 10.41 -0.66 -21.22
C ASN A 267 10.81 0.82 -21.25
N LEU A 268 12.05 1.16 -20.91
CA LEU A 268 12.47 2.55 -20.68
C LEU A 268 13.73 2.97 -21.45
N LYS A 269 14.66 2.06 -21.74
CA LYS A 269 15.96 2.43 -22.33
C LYS A 269 15.87 3.07 -23.72
N GLU A 270 14.86 2.73 -24.52
CA GLU A 270 14.68 3.29 -25.87
C GLU A 270 13.75 4.51 -25.89
N LYS A 271 13.23 4.95 -24.73
CA LYS A 271 12.34 6.12 -24.62
C LYS A 271 13.10 7.43 -24.31
N PHE A 272 14.43 7.37 -24.21
CA PHE A 272 15.36 8.48 -24.00
C PHE A 272 16.61 8.28 -24.85
#